data_AF-W1XF35-F1
#
_entry.id   AF-W1XF35-F1
#
_cell.length_a   1.000
_cell.length_b   1.000
_cell.length_c   1.000
_cell.angle_alpha   90.00
_cell.angle_beta   90.00
_cell.angle_gamma   90.00
#
_symmetry.space_group_name_H-M   'P 1'
#
loop_
_entity.id
_entity.type
_entity.pdbx_description
1 polymer ?
#
loop_
_entity_poly.entity_id
_entity_poly.type
_entity_poly.pdbx_seq_one_letter_code
_entity_poly.pdbx_strand_id
1 'polypeptide(L)'
;QMGFDDYFLIVWDLLRFGRSQGYYMGMGRGSAVGSLVAYALEITGIDPVEKNLLFERFLNLERYTMPDIDTDIPDVYRPEFIRYVRDRYGTMHTAQIVTLW
;
A
#
# COMPACT_ATOMS: atom_id res chain seq x y z
N GLN A 1 -8.82 -3.22 -16.91
CA GLN A 1 -10.29 -3.37 -16.78
C GLN A 1 -10.85 -2.65 -15.55
N MET A 2 -10.23 -2.71 -14.35
CA MET A 2 -10.70 -1.95 -13.17
C MET A 2 -9.99 -0.61 -12.90
N GLY A 3 -8.86 -0.31 -13.57
CA GLY A 3 -8.21 1.02 -13.49
C GLY A 3 -7.59 1.35 -12.13
N PHE A 4 -7.10 0.36 -11.40
CA PHE A 4 -6.43 0.54 -10.10
C PHE A 4 -4.90 0.53 -10.18
N ASP A 5 -4.34 0.57 -11.38
CA ASP A 5 -2.91 0.59 -11.63
C ASP A 5 -2.22 1.81 -10.98
N ASP A 6 -2.79 3.00 -11.10
CA ASP A 6 -2.26 4.21 -10.43
C ASP A 6 -2.22 4.05 -8.90
N TYR A 7 -3.25 3.41 -8.31
CA TYR A 7 -3.30 3.17 -6.88
C TYR A 7 -2.15 2.26 -6.43
N PHE A 8 -1.90 1.17 -7.15
CA PHE A 8 -0.76 0.28 -6.88
C PHE A 8 0.58 1.02 -6.98
N LEU A 9 0.74 1.88 -7.98
CA LEU A 9 1.97 2.65 -8.17
C LEU A 9 2.20 3.68 -7.06
N ILE A 10 1.13 4.33 -6.56
CA ILE A 10 1.23 5.23 -5.41
C ILE A 10 1.68 4.46 -4.16
N VAL A 11 1.05 3.31 -3.85
CA VAL A 11 1.43 2.51 -2.68
C VAL A 11 2.87 2.01 -2.82
N TRP A 12 3.24 1.50 -3.99
CA TRP A 12 4.60 1.07 -4.29
C TRP A 12 5.62 2.20 -4.06
N ASP A 13 5.33 3.42 -4.52
CA ASP A 13 6.23 4.57 -4.38
C ASP A 13 6.48 4.93 -2.90
N LEU A 14 5.46 4.85 -2.05
CA LEU A 14 5.60 5.06 -0.60
C LEU A 14 6.50 4.01 0.04
N LEU A 15 6.27 2.74 -0.28
CA LEU A 15 7.08 1.64 0.24
C LEU A 15 8.52 1.73 -0.26
N ARG A 16 8.73 2.08 -1.53
CA ARG A 16 10.04 2.32 -2.13
C ARG A 16 10.76 3.48 -1.43
N PHE A 17 10.05 4.57 -1.11
CA PHE A 17 10.63 5.68 -0.34
C PHE A 17 11.11 5.19 1.03
N GLY A 18 10.26 4.51 1.81
CA GLY A 18 10.66 4.00 3.12
C GLY A 18 11.86 3.06 3.07
N ARG A 19 11.86 2.11 2.11
CA ARG A 19 13.00 1.21 1.88
C ARG A 19 14.28 1.97 1.53
N SER A 20 14.20 3.03 0.72
CA SER A 20 15.37 3.86 0.36
C SER A 20 15.98 4.60 1.54
N GLN A 21 15.21 4.84 2.61
CA GLN A 21 15.68 5.43 3.87
C GLN A 21 16.18 4.36 4.86
N GLY A 22 16.08 3.07 4.52
CA GLY A 22 16.43 1.95 5.40
C GLY A 22 15.34 1.60 6.41
N TYR A 23 14.10 2.07 6.23
CA TYR A 23 13.00 1.75 7.14
C TYR A 23 12.46 0.35 6.89
N TYR A 24 12.09 -0.33 7.97
CA TYR A 24 11.33 -1.58 7.87
C TYR A 24 9.87 -1.28 7.53
N MET A 25 9.40 -1.80 6.39
CA MET A 25 8.08 -1.51 5.81
C MET A 25 7.07 -2.66 5.97
N GLY A 26 7.39 -3.67 6.78
CA GLY A 26 6.54 -4.84 6.97
C GLY A 26 6.48 -5.76 5.74
N MET A 27 5.64 -6.79 5.83
CA MET A 27 5.39 -7.76 4.76
C MET A 27 4.01 -7.59 4.11
N GLY A 28 3.31 -6.49 4.41
CA GLY A 28 1.92 -6.27 4.05
C GLY A 28 0.92 -6.98 4.98
N ARG A 29 -0.33 -6.54 4.97
CA ARG A 29 -1.43 -7.10 5.79
C ARG A 29 -2.75 -7.17 5.03
N GLY A 30 -3.75 -7.77 5.67
CA GLY A 30 -5.11 -7.82 5.14
C GLY A 30 -5.24 -8.71 3.91
N SER A 31 -6.14 -8.37 2.98
CA SER A 31 -6.36 -9.15 1.77
C SER A 31 -5.26 -8.94 0.71
N ALA A 32 -4.50 -7.85 0.77
CA ALA A 32 -3.45 -7.51 -0.20
C ALA A 32 -2.40 -8.61 -0.39
N VAL A 33 -2.13 -9.42 0.64
CA VAL A 33 -1.21 -10.57 0.60
C VAL A 33 -1.62 -11.65 -0.40
N GLY A 34 -2.88 -11.69 -0.84
CA GLY A 34 -3.36 -12.61 -1.88
C GLY A 34 -3.02 -12.19 -3.30
N SER A 35 -2.44 -11.00 -3.51
CA SER A 35 -2.12 -10.47 -4.84
C SER A 35 -0.69 -10.77 -5.26
N LEU A 36 -0.54 -11.56 -6.32
CA LEU A 36 0.77 -11.84 -6.92
C LEU A 36 1.43 -10.58 -7.48
N VAL A 37 0.63 -9.62 -7.97
CA VAL A 37 1.13 -8.32 -8.42
C VAL A 37 1.67 -7.51 -7.24
N ALA A 38 0.98 -7.54 -6.09
CA ALA A 38 1.45 -6.88 -4.88
C ALA A 38 2.76 -7.49 -4.37
N TYR A 39 2.89 -8.83 -4.45
CA TYR A 39 4.13 -9.51 -4.12
C TYR A 39 5.28 -9.15 -5.09
N ALA A 40 5.02 -9.17 -6.40
CA ALA A 40 6.02 -8.84 -7.42
C ALA A 40 6.51 -7.39 -7.36
N LEU A 41 5.66 -6.46 -6.90
CA LEU A 41 6.03 -5.06 -6.66
C LEU A 41 6.68 -4.85 -5.27
N GLU A 42 6.89 -5.91 -4.49
CA GLU A 42 7.37 -5.81 -3.10
C GLU A 42 6.46 -4.88 -2.24
N ILE A 43 5.16 -4.86 -2.54
CA ILE A 43 4.13 -4.27 -1.67
C ILE A 43 3.84 -5.23 -0.53
N THR A 44 3.84 -6.53 -0.82
CA THR A 44 3.76 -7.61 0.16
C THR A 44 5.02 -8.47 0.10
N GLY A 45 5.41 -9.06 1.23
CA GLY A 45 6.58 -9.93 1.33
C GLY A 45 6.24 -11.42 1.34
N ILE A 46 4.97 -11.77 1.16
CA ILE A 46 4.46 -13.15 1.23
C ILE A 46 4.10 -13.61 -0.19
N ASP A 47 4.68 -14.71 -0.64
CA ASP A 47 4.32 -15.33 -1.91
C ASP A 47 2.89 -15.94 -1.81
N PRO A 48 1.90 -15.40 -2.54
CA PRO A 48 0.54 -15.90 -2.47
C PRO A 48 0.37 -17.28 -3.09
N VAL A 49 1.20 -17.65 -4.07
CA VAL A 49 1.13 -18.96 -4.73
C VAL A 49 1.66 -20.03 -3.78
N GLU A 50 2.81 -19.76 -3.14
CA GLU A 50 3.38 -20.67 -2.14
C GLU A 50 2.41 -20.89 -0.96
N LYS A 51 1.72 -19.83 -0.52
CA LYS A 51 0.77 -19.87 0.59
C LYS A 51 -0.67 -20.23 0.19
N ASN A 52 -0.91 -20.54 -1.09
CA ASN A 52 -2.24 -20.86 -1.63
C ASN A 52 -3.31 -19.81 -1.25
N LEU A 53 -2.95 -18.53 -1.34
CA LEU A 53 -3.81 -17.39 -1.04
C LEU A 53 -4.59 -16.98 -2.29
N LEU A 54 -5.87 -16.61 -2.08
CA LEU A 54 -6.80 -16.29 -3.16
C LEU A 54 -6.77 -14.78 -3.50
N PHE A 55 -6.57 -14.47 -4.77
CA PHE A 55 -6.60 -13.09 -5.28
C PHE A 55 -7.99 -12.45 -5.16
N GLU A 56 -9.05 -13.25 -5.31
CA GLU A 56 -10.44 -12.80 -5.30
C GLU A 56 -10.89 -12.24 -3.95
N ARG A 57 -10.16 -12.58 -2.87
CA ARG A 57 -10.35 -11.98 -1.54
C ARG A 57 -9.85 -10.54 -1.48
N PHE A 58 -8.89 -10.20 -2.32
CA PHE A 58 -8.35 -8.85 -2.45
C PHE A 58 -9.16 -8.03 -3.45
N LEU A 59 -9.38 -8.57 -4.65
CA LEU A 59 -10.09 -7.88 -5.71
C LEU A 59 -11.06 -8.83 -6.40
N ASN A 60 -12.35 -8.52 -6.34
CA ASN A 60 -13.40 -9.33 -6.95
C ASN A 60 -13.98 -8.59 -8.17
N LEU A 61 -13.98 -9.23 -9.34
CA LEU A 61 -14.51 -8.65 -10.58
C LEU A 61 -16.02 -8.42 -10.55
N GLU A 62 -16.76 -9.23 -9.78
CA GLU A 62 -18.22 -9.09 -9.62
C GLU A 62 -18.58 -7.95 -8.64
N ARG A 63 -17.63 -7.54 -7.79
CA ARG A 63 -17.80 -6.46 -6.82
C ARG A 63 -16.78 -5.36 -7.08
N TYR A 64 -17.18 -4.36 -7.87
CA TYR A 64 -16.37 -3.17 -8.14
C TYR A 64 -16.26 -2.29 -6.87
N THR A 65 -15.37 -2.70 -5.97
CA THR A 65 -14.98 -1.93 -4.78
C THR A 65 -13.49 -1.63 -4.86
N MET A 66 -13.12 -0.41 -4.44
CA MET A 66 -11.72 -0.03 -4.33
C MET A 66 -11.02 -1.00 -3.36
N PRO A 67 -9.89 -1.60 -3.77
CA PRO A 67 -9.12 -2.46 -2.89
C PRO A 67 -8.47 -1.62 -1.78
N ASP A 68 -8.38 -2.18 -0.59
CA ASP A 68 -7.73 -1.53 0.55
C ASP A 68 -6.36 -2.15 0.78
N ILE A 69 -5.30 -1.37 0.60
CA ILE A 69 -3.91 -1.78 0.87
C ILE A 69 -3.40 -0.99 2.07
N ASP A 70 -3.45 -1.65 3.23
CA ASP A 70 -2.89 -1.14 4.47
C ASP A 70 -1.38 -1.35 4.54
N THR A 71 -0.64 -0.30 4.88
CA THR A 71 0.82 -0.34 5.10
C THR A 71 1.16 0.11 6.51
N ASP A 72 1.97 -0.69 7.21
CA ASP A 72 2.37 -0.40 8.57
C ASP A 72 3.66 0.43 8.56
N ILE A 73 3.56 1.70 8.92
CA ILE A 73 4.70 2.62 9.01
C ILE A 73 4.98 2.88 10.49
N PRO A 74 6.23 2.66 10.96
CA PRO A 74 6.59 3.01 12.33
C PRO A 74 6.35 4.49 12.61
N ASP A 75 5.75 4.78 13.77
CA ASP A 75 5.29 6.14 14.10
C ASP A 75 6.42 7.18 14.11
N VAL A 76 7.63 6.74 14.49
CA VAL A 76 8.86 7.56 14.49
C VAL A 76 9.23 8.11 13.11
N TYR A 77 8.76 7.49 12.02
CA TYR A 77 9.04 7.91 10.64
C TYR A 77 7.81 8.56 9.96
N ARG A 78 6.68 8.65 10.67
CA ARG A 78 5.43 9.22 10.14
C ARG A 78 5.63 10.67 9.65
N PRO A 79 6.33 11.58 10.35
CA PRO A 79 6.56 12.95 9.87
C PRO A 79 7.31 13.02 8.53
N GLU A 80 8.28 12.14 8.31
CA GLU A 80 9.06 12.02 7.08
C GLU A 80 8.18 11.58 5.92
N PHE A 81 7.32 10.58 6.14
CA PHE A 81 6.35 10.13 5.14
C PHE A 81 5.35 11.23 4.77
N ILE A 82 4.79 11.92 5.76
CA ILE A 82 3.86 13.03 5.51
C ILE A 82 4.52 14.09 4.64
N ARG A 83 5.76 14.47 4.95
CA ARG A 83 6.53 15.43 4.16
C ARG A 83 6.80 14.92 2.75
N TYR A 84 7.25 13.67 2.60
CA TYR A 84 7.48 13.05 1.28
C TYR A 84 6.23 13.07 0.40
N VAL A 85 5.10 12.61 0.95
CA VAL A 85 3.81 12.59 0.26
C VAL A 85 3.39 13.99 -0.17
N ARG A 86 3.48 14.95 0.74
CA ARG A 86 3.12 16.35 0.49
C ARG A 86 3.99 16.99 -0.59
N ASP A 87 5.30 16.72 -0.57
CA ASP A 87 6.23 17.32 -1.51
C ASP A 87 6.14 16.64 -2.90
N ARG A 88 5.78 15.35 -2.96
CA ARG A 88 5.65 14.58 -4.21
C ARG A 88 4.29 14.71 -4.89
N TYR A 89 3.20 14.70 -4.12
CA TYR A 89 1.82 14.74 -4.63
C TYR A 89 1.14 16.10 -4.47
N GLY A 90 1.81 17.05 -3.82
CA GLY A 90 1.39 18.44 -3.71
C GLY A 90 0.60 18.72 -2.43
N THR A 91 0.94 19.83 -1.78
CA THR A 91 0.37 20.27 -0.49
C THR A 91 -1.15 20.45 -0.52
N MET A 92 -1.71 20.83 -1.66
CA MET A 92 -3.16 21.06 -1.83
C MET A 92 -3.96 19.77 -2.05
N HIS A 93 -3.28 18.64 -2.28
CA HIS A 93 -3.92 17.35 -2.58
C HIS A 93 -3.68 16.32 -1.46
N THR A 94 -3.06 16.73 -0.35
CA THR A 94 -2.68 15.85 0.75
C THR A 94 -3.15 16.41 2.08
N ALA A 95 -3.85 15.60 2.88
CA ALA A 95 -4.29 15.96 4.22
C ALA A 95 -4.27 14.73 5.15
N GLN A 96 -4.26 14.97 6.46
CA GLN A 96 -4.40 13.91 7.46
C GLN A 96 -5.86 13.78 7.87
N ILE A 97 -6.32 12.55 8.05
CA ILE A 97 -7.64 12.25 8.60
C ILE A 97 -7.52 12.27 10.13
N VAL A 98 -8.36 13.05 10.80
CA VAL A 98 -8.39 13.15 12.27
C VAL A 98 -9.48 12.24 12.85
N THR A 99 -9.16 11.57 13.95
CA THR A 99 -10.15 10.84 14.75
C THR A 99 -10.60 11.72 15.92
N LEU A 100 -11.91 11.94 16.04
CA LEU A 100 -12.52 12.60 17.18
C LEU A 100 -12.99 11.52 18.17
N TRP A 101 -12.67 11.71 19.45
CA TRP A 101 -13.10 10.84 20.55
C TRP A 101 -14.21 11.50 21.34
#